data_AF-A0A7S0S7Z2-F1
#
_entry.id   AF-A0A7S0S7Z2-F1
#
_cell.length_a   1.000
_cell.length_b   1.000
_cell.length_c   1.000
_cell.angle_alpha   90.00
_cell.angle_beta   90.00
_cell.angle_gamma   90.00
#
_symmetry.space_group_name_H-M   'P 1'
#
loop_
_entity.id
_entity.type
_entity.pdbx_description
1 polymer ?
#
loop_
_entity_poly.entity_id
_entity_poly.type
_entity_poly.pdbx_seq_one_letter_code
_entity_poly.pdbx_strand_id
1 'polypeptide(L)'
;AGGSGGGAMGPGAGLPEVGAVLSELEEEQQFERLVARMRGALDVGDRVQGRVPYFKCFVGADLVQYLTHTLGLGSRGDAVAAGQRWMDAGVFYSVTRAEVFCDGHALYRYKEDEVGSILNMKTVWSGEVRCAPDVEADFRHKLGEIYARYTADGASLVDYEGLALSEAFKALTASTAELQRVNLGELTFNIKIAFFINLYNALVIHGFVVIGPPTNLHQRLFFYAHTSYSVGGLVYSLNDIEHGILRGNQKPFASFRRTFINGDHRLRNAVVVWDPRIHFALVRGARSCPPLQVYHPESLEESLNAATREFCSRHVDVRPPAPMGAGAVAAGLGAGAGGASRP
;
A
#
# COMPACT_ATOMS: atom_id res chain seq x y z
N ALA A 1 -59.89 -19.43 -25.13
CA ALA A 1 -59.54 -18.10 -24.58
C ALA A 1 -59.47 -18.24 -23.07
N GLY A 2 -58.42 -17.92 -22.33
CA GLY A 2 -57.12 -17.32 -22.56
C GLY A 2 -56.56 -17.08 -21.15
N GLY A 3 -55.33 -17.50 -20.87
CA GLY A 3 -54.77 -17.45 -19.51
C GLY A 3 -53.31 -17.89 -19.48
N SER A 4 -52.47 -17.11 -20.15
CA SER A 4 -51.01 -17.19 -20.15
C SER A 4 -50.44 -16.66 -18.84
N GLY A 5 -49.51 -17.40 -18.22
CA GLY A 5 -48.76 -16.92 -17.06
C GLY A 5 -47.68 -17.91 -16.62
N GLY A 6 -46.54 -17.88 -17.30
CA GLY A 6 -45.35 -18.65 -16.92
C GLY A 6 -44.12 -18.02 -17.56
N GLY A 7 -43.58 -16.99 -16.89
CA GLY A 7 -42.45 -16.21 -17.37
C GLY A 7 -41.16 -17.04 -17.45
N ALA A 8 -40.40 -16.77 -18.50
CA ALA A 8 -39.04 -17.24 -18.68
C ALA A 8 -38.12 -16.65 -17.58
N MET A 9 -37.53 -17.53 -16.76
CA MET A 9 -36.25 -17.22 -16.09
C MET A 9 -35.12 -17.65 -17.02
N GLY A 10 -34.23 -16.71 -17.33
CA GLY A 10 -33.02 -16.95 -18.11
C GLY A 10 -32.08 -17.96 -17.44
N PRO A 11 -31.11 -18.51 -18.18
CA PRO A 11 -30.18 -19.50 -17.65
C PRO A 11 -29.36 -18.86 -16.53
N GLY A 12 -29.58 -19.38 -15.32
CA GLY A 12 -28.78 -19.03 -14.15
C GLY A 12 -27.31 -19.32 -14.41
N ALA A 13 -26.45 -18.41 -13.96
CA ALA A 13 -25.03 -18.69 -13.79
C ALA A 13 -24.89 -19.99 -13.00
N GLY A 14 -24.43 -21.05 -13.69
CA GLY A 14 -24.20 -22.34 -13.07
C GLY A 14 -23.24 -22.18 -11.91
N LEU A 15 -23.66 -22.64 -10.73
CA LEU A 15 -22.73 -22.90 -9.64
C LEU A 15 -21.61 -23.80 -10.22
N PRO A 16 -20.33 -23.49 -9.99
CA PRO A 16 -19.24 -24.33 -10.50
C PRO A 16 -19.49 -25.77 -10.04
N GLU A 17 -19.37 -26.72 -10.97
CA GLU A 17 -19.56 -28.14 -10.66
C GLU A 17 -18.65 -28.49 -9.48
N VAL A 18 -19.22 -29.13 -8.46
CA VAL A 18 -18.50 -29.49 -7.23
C VAL A 18 -17.21 -30.28 -7.54
N GLY A 19 -17.18 -31.02 -8.65
CA GLY A 19 -15.97 -31.70 -9.15
C GLY A 19 -14.86 -30.76 -9.61
N ALA A 20 -15.19 -29.63 -10.26
CA ALA A 20 -14.20 -28.62 -10.67
C ALA A 20 -13.61 -27.86 -9.47
N VAL A 21 -14.44 -27.57 -8.46
CA VAL A 21 -13.97 -26.97 -7.20
C VAL A 21 -13.07 -27.94 -6.43
N LEU A 22 -13.41 -29.23 -6.41
CA LEU A 22 -12.57 -30.25 -5.77
C LEU A 22 -11.25 -30.45 -6.53
N SER A 23 -11.24 -30.43 -7.86
CA SER A 23 -9.99 -30.52 -8.63
C SER A 23 -9.11 -29.28 -8.46
N GLU A 24 -9.69 -28.08 -8.42
CA GLU A 24 -8.96 -26.84 -8.13
C GLU A 24 -8.34 -26.87 -6.72
N LEU A 25 -9.09 -27.35 -5.72
CA LEU A 25 -8.58 -27.52 -4.35
C LEU A 25 -7.48 -28.59 -4.26
N GLU A 26 -7.57 -29.66 -5.05
CA GLU A 26 -6.53 -30.68 -5.12
C GLU A 26 -5.25 -30.15 -5.81
N GLU A 27 -5.38 -29.40 -6.90
CA GLU A 27 -4.28 -28.73 -7.59
C GLU A 27 -3.60 -27.68 -6.69
N GLU A 28 -4.39 -26.87 -5.96
CA GLU A 28 -3.89 -25.89 -5.00
C GLU A 28 -3.13 -26.56 -3.85
N GLN A 29 -3.67 -27.64 -3.27
CA GLN A 29 -2.98 -28.41 -2.24
C GLN A 29 -1.71 -29.10 -2.74
N GLN A 30 -1.69 -29.54 -4.00
CA GLN A 30 -0.48 -30.12 -4.61
C GLN A 30 0.58 -29.06 -4.85
N PHE A 31 0.16 -27.87 -5.29
CA PHE A 31 1.03 -26.73 -5.49
C PHE A 31 1.63 -26.22 -4.18
N GLU A 32 0.82 -26.05 -3.13
CA GLU A 32 1.29 -25.68 -1.79
C GLU A 32 2.29 -26.70 -1.23
N ARG A 33 2.00 -28.00 -1.38
CA ARG A 33 2.93 -29.07 -0.99
C ARG A 33 4.26 -29.01 -1.76
N LEU A 34 4.20 -28.67 -3.05
CA LEU A 34 5.39 -28.52 -3.89
C LEU A 34 6.24 -27.33 -3.45
N VAL A 35 5.62 -26.18 -3.21
CA VAL A 35 6.28 -24.96 -2.71
C VAL A 35 6.88 -25.20 -1.33
N ALA A 36 6.13 -25.81 -0.40
CA ALA A 36 6.62 -26.14 0.93
C ALA A 36 7.83 -27.11 0.90
N ARG A 37 7.79 -28.13 0.04
CA ARG A 37 8.91 -29.07 -0.13
C ARG A 37 10.16 -28.38 -0.68
N MET A 38 9.98 -27.46 -1.62
CA MET A 38 11.06 -26.67 -2.18
C MET A 38 11.64 -25.71 -1.13
N ARG A 39 10.78 -25.02 -0.34
CA ARG A 39 11.22 -24.15 0.77
C ARG A 39 12.05 -24.90 1.80
N GLY A 40 11.68 -26.14 2.14
CA GLY A 40 12.47 -26.98 3.04
C GLY A 40 13.78 -27.52 2.45
N ALA A 41 13.94 -27.47 1.12
CA ALA A 41 15.10 -28.02 0.42
C ALA A 41 16.14 -26.96 0.02
N LEU A 42 15.73 -25.70 -0.17
CA LEU A 42 16.65 -24.60 -0.43
C LEU A 42 17.20 -24.03 0.87
N ASP A 43 18.45 -23.54 0.82
CA ASP A 43 19.03 -22.76 1.91
C ASP A 43 18.36 -21.37 1.94
N VAL A 44 17.24 -21.25 2.66
CA VAL A 44 16.56 -19.97 2.86
C VAL A 44 17.13 -19.29 4.09
N GLY A 45 17.74 -18.13 3.91
CA GLY A 45 18.48 -17.46 4.99
C GLY A 45 18.86 -16.02 4.68
N ASP A 46 19.40 -15.36 5.70
CA ASP A 46 19.88 -13.98 5.59
C ASP A 46 21.26 -13.96 4.93
N ARG A 47 21.42 -13.09 3.93
CA ARG A 47 22.66 -12.99 3.14
C ARG A 47 23.07 -11.55 2.97
N VAL A 48 24.36 -11.32 2.75
CA VAL A 48 24.89 -10.01 2.36
C VAL A 48 25.48 -10.13 0.97
N GLN A 49 25.01 -9.30 0.05
CA GLN A 49 25.59 -9.21 -1.30
C GLN A 49 26.15 -7.80 -1.49
N GLY A 50 27.48 -7.74 -1.70
CA GLY A 50 28.23 -6.49 -1.60
C GLY A 50 28.24 -5.97 -0.16
N ARG A 51 27.44 -4.93 0.11
CA ARG A 51 27.24 -4.34 1.45
C ARG A 51 25.78 -4.32 1.90
N VAL A 52 24.88 -4.89 1.10
CA VAL A 52 23.43 -4.84 1.35
C VAL A 52 22.98 -6.16 1.97
N PRO A 53 22.35 -6.15 3.16
CA PRO A 53 21.74 -7.34 3.74
C PRO A 53 20.38 -7.64 3.07
N TYR A 54 20.16 -8.90 2.75
CA TYR A 54 18.94 -9.46 2.20
C TYR A 54 18.44 -10.58 3.11
N PHE A 55 17.30 -10.37 3.74
CA PHE A 55 16.74 -11.31 4.70
C PHE A 55 15.91 -12.40 4.01
N LYS A 56 15.88 -13.61 4.58
CA LYS A 56 15.05 -14.75 4.13
C LYS A 56 15.08 -14.96 2.61
N CYS A 57 16.25 -14.92 2.02
CA CYS A 57 16.41 -15.09 0.58
C CYS A 57 16.97 -16.47 0.25
N PHE A 58 17.01 -16.83 -1.03
CA PHE A 58 17.70 -17.99 -1.57
C PHE A 58 18.40 -17.60 -2.89
N VAL A 59 19.37 -18.41 -3.33
CA VAL A 59 20.15 -18.13 -4.55
C VAL A 59 19.49 -18.77 -5.77
N GLY A 60 19.45 -18.07 -6.90
CA GLY A 60 18.86 -18.59 -8.15
C GLY A 60 19.50 -19.89 -8.63
N ALA A 61 20.83 -19.98 -8.55
CA ALA A 61 21.58 -21.20 -8.90
C ALA A 61 21.17 -22.42 -8.06
N ASP A 62 20.87 -22.23 -6.77
CA ASP A 62 20.43 -23.31 -5.87
C ASP A 62 19.05 -23.82 -6.26
N LEU A 63 18.14 -22.93 -6.65
CA LEU A 63 16.83 -23.31 -7.19
C LEU A 63 16.97 -24.10 -8.50
N VAL A 64 17.81 -23.64 -9.43
CA VAL A 64 18.07 -24.36 -10.69
C VAL A 64 18.65 -25.75 -10.41
N GLN A 65 19.56 -25.86 -9.45
CA GLN A 65 20.14 -27.15 -9.03
C GLN A 65 19.07 -28.07 -8.42
N TYR A 66 18.20 -27.56 -7.56
CA TYR A 66 17.10 -28.34 -6.99
C TYR A 66 16.11 -28.83 -8.05
N LEU A 67 15.70 -27.95 -8.96
CA LEU A 67 14.76 -28.29 -10.05
C LEU A 67 15.32 -29.38 -10.96
N THR A 68 16.61 -29.32 -11.29
CA THR A 68 17.26 -30.31 -12.15
C THR A 68 17.50 -31.64 -11.43
N HIS A 69 18.08 -31.62 -10.23
CA HIS A 69 18.50 -32.85 -9.54
C HIS A 69 17.39 -33.53 -8.74
N THR A 70 16.47 -32.77 -8.15
CA THR A 70 15.45 -33.31 -7.24
C THR A 70 14.10 -33.47 -7.93
N LEU A 71 13.71 -32.51 -8.80
CA LEU A 71 12.47 -32.61 -9.57
C LEU A 71 12.66 -33.21 -10.97
N GLY A 72 13.90 -33.50 -11.37
CA GLY A 72 14.20 -34.22 -12.61
C GLY A 72 13.95 -33.41 -13.88
N LEU A 73 13.99 -32.07 -13.82
CA LEU A 73 13.91 -31.27 -15.04
C LEU A 73 15.17 -31.49 -15.92
N GLY A 74 14.94 -31.77 -17.21
CA GLY A 74 15.94 -32.35 -18.12
C GLY A 74 17.15 -31.45 -18.44
N SER A 75 17.03 -30.13 -18.31
CA SER A 75 18.15 -29.20 -18.50
C SER A 75 18.09 -28.00 -17.55
N ARG A 76 19.23 -27.33 -17.36
CA ARG A 76 19.28 -26.05 -16.62
C ARG A 76 18.42 -24.98 -17.32
N GLY A 77 18.32 -25.01 -18.65
CA GLY A 77 17.44 -24.12 -19.42
C GLY A 77 15.96 -24.33 -19.08
N ASP A 78 15.53 -25.58 -18.97
CA ASP A 78 14.15 -25.92 -18.58
C ASP A 78 13.85 -25.50 -17.13
N ALA A 79 14.83 -25.66 -16.24
CA ALA A 79 14.73 -25.18 -14.86
C ALA A 79 14.64 -23.65 -14.78
N VAL A 80 15.38 -22.91 -15.62
CA VAL A 80 15.26 -21.45 -15.73
C VAL A 80 13.88 -21.05 -16.26
N ALA A 81 13.37 -21.72 -17.30
CA ALA A 81 12.03 -21.45 -17.82
C ALA A 81 10.92 -21.78 -16.81
N ALA A 82 11.08 -22.85 -16.01
CA ALA A 82 10.19 -23.15 -14.90
C ALA A 82 10.26 -22.09 -13.80
N GLY A 83 11.47 -21.69 -13.39
CA GLY A 83 11.69 -20.61 -12.42
C GLY A 83 11.09 -19.28 -12.88
N GLN A 84 11.20 -18.94 -14.17
CA GLN A 84 10.56 -17.75 -14.74
C GLN A 84 9.04 -17.82 -14.62
N ARG A 85 8.42 -18.95 -15.02
CA ARG A 85 6.97 -19.13 -14.87
C ARG A 85 6.50 -18.99 -13.42
N TRP A 86 7.30 -19.47 -12.46
CA TRP A 86 7.00 -19.34 -11.04
C TRP A 86 7.20 -17.92 -10.51
N MET A 87 8.19 -17.19 -11.02
CA MET A 87 8.38 -15.78 -10.75
C MET A 87 7.23 -14.93 -11.31
N ASP A 88 6.77 -15.23 -12.53
CA ASP A 88 5.62 -14.58 -13.18
C ASP A 88 4.30 -14.88 -12.44
N ALA A 89 4.14 -16.12 -11.95
CA ALA A 89 3.03 -16.52 -11.10
C ALA A 89 3.12 -15.95 -9.67
N GLY A 90 4.23 -15.31 -9.31
CA GLY A 90 4.45 -14.65 -8.03
C GLY A 90 4.77 -15.60 -6.88
N VAL A 91 5.32 -16.79 -7.12
CA VAL A 91 5.78 -17.70 -6.06
C VAL A 91 6.96 -17.11 -5.28
N PHE A 92 7.83 -16.39 -5.98
CA PHE A 92 8.97 -15.66 -5.44
C PHE A 92 9.30 -14.48 -6.36
N TYR A 93 10.16 -13.56 -5.89
CA TYR A 93 10.63 -12.43 -6.68
C TYR A 93 12.11 -12.16 -6.46
N SER A 94 12.76 -11.48 -7.39
CA SER A 94 14.16 -11.06 -7.23
C SER A 94 14.26 -9.90 -6.23
N VAL A 95 15.04 -10.08 -5.16
CA VAL A 95 15.37 -8.98 -4.23
C VAL A 95 16.55 -8.14 -4.73
N THR A 96 17.27 -8.64 -5.74
CA THR A 96 18.40 -7.98 -6.40
C THR A 96 18.01 -7.19 -7.65
N ARG A 97 16.70 -7.02 -7.88
CA ARG A 97 16.10 -6.29 -9.02
C ARG A 97 16.39 -6.92 -10.39
N ALA A 98 16.60 -8.22 -10.46
CA ALA A 98 16.63 -8.93 -11.74
C ALA A 98 15.23 -8.95 -12.37
N GLU A 99 15.11 -8.51 -13.62
CA GLU A 99 13.84 -8.51 -14.37
C GLU A 99 13.44 -9.92 -14.83
N VAL A 100 14.43 -10.80 -15.01
CA VAL A 100 14.25 -12.20 -15.40
C VAL A 100 14.85 -13.13 -14.35
N PHE A 101 14.27 -14.31 -14.21
CA PHE A 101 14.86 -15.38 -13.41
C PHE A 101 16.16 -15.85 -14.08
N CYS A 102 17.23 -15.93 -13.30
CA CYS A 102 18.54 -16.31 -13.82
C CYS A 102 19.21 -17.36 -12.96
N ASP A 103 19.91 -18.25 -13.64
CA ASP A 103 20.83 -19.21 -13.05
C ASP A 103 22.13 -18.52 -12.65
N GLY A 104 22.24 -18.11 -11.39
CA GLY A 104 23.40 -17.40 -10.88
C GLY A 104 23.23 -16.93 -9.45
N HIS A 105 24.04 -15.94 -9.06
CA HIS A 105 24.09 -15.41 -7.69
C HIS A 105 23.02 -14.36 -7.37
N ALA A 106 22.02 -14.18 -8.24
CA ALA A 106 20.89 -13.34 -7.92
C ALA A 106 20.12 -13.93 -6.74
N LEU A 107 19.70 -13.05 -5.83
CA LEU A 107 18.93 -13.44 -4.66
C LEU A 107 17.43 -13.27 -4.93
N TYR A 108 16.67 -14.25 -4.47
CA TYR A 108 15.22 -14.32 -4.58
C TYR A 108 14.60 -14.54 -3.21
N ARG A 109 13.36 -14.12 -3.03
CA ARG A 109 12.58 -14.34 -1.79
C ARG A 109 11.23 -14.91 -2.15
N TYR A 110 10.79 -15.94 -1.44
CA TYR A 110 9.44 -16.47 -1.57
C TYR A 110 8.41 -15.41 -1.20
N LYS A 111 7.31 -15.34 -1.95
CA LYS A 111 6.19 -14.47 -1.62
C LYS A 111 5.55 -14.82 -0.28
N GLU A 112 5.56 -16.09 0.11
CA GLU A 112 5.13 -16.50 1.46
C GLU A 112 6.11 -16.07 2.57
N ASP A 113 7.40 -15.91 2.23
CA ASP A 113 8.41 -15.32 3.12
C ASP A 113 8.40 -13.79 3.09
N GLU A 114 7.62 -13.19 2.16
CA GLU A 114 7.05 -11.85 2.29
C GLU A 114 6.00 -11.89 3.41
N VAL A 115 6.47 -12.13 4.64
CA VAL A 115 5.64 -11.95 5.82
C VAL A 115 5.20 -10.50 5.80
N GLY A 116 3.88 -10.28 5.78
CA GLY A 116 3.26 -9.01 6.12
C GLY A 116 3.82 -8.55 7.45
N SER A 117 4.88 -7.76 7.37
CA SER A 117 5.74 -7.59 8.52
C SER A 117 5.05 -6.63 9.46
N ILE A 118 4.69 -7.13 10.63
CA ILE A 118 4.37 -6.28 11.76
C ILE A 118 5.71 -5.69 12.19
N LEU A 119 6.09 -4.57 11.56
CA LEU A 119 7.48 -4.10 11.54
C LEU A 119 8.03 -3.75 12.93
N ASN A 120 7.15 -3.47 13.88
CA ASN A 120 7.51 -3.20 15.27
C ASN A 120 7.53 -4.44 16.16
N MET A 121 7.35 -5.66 15.65
CA MET A 121 7.41 -6.90 16.45
C MET A 121 8.80 -7.56 16.45
N LYS A 122 9.83 -6.92 15.89
CA LYS A 122 11.23 -7.38 16.00
C LYS A 122 11.71 -7.41 17.46
N THR A 123 11.12 -6.58 18.31
CA THR A 123 11.35 -6.54 19.75
C THR A 123 10.01 -6.40 20.44
N VAL A 124 9.70 -7.29 21.38
CA VAL A 124 8.47 -7.21 22.18
C VAL A 124 8.68 -6.23 23.32
N TRP A 125 7.75 -5.30 23.53
CA TRP A 125 7.84 -4.35 24.63
C TRP A 125 7.63 -5.00 25.99
N SER A 126 8.67 -4.96 26.82
CA SER A 126 8.68 -5.54 28.17
C SER A 126 8.62 -4.49 29.30
N GLY A 127 8.71 -3.20 28.97
CA GLY A 127 8.66 -2.11 29.94
C GLY A 127 7.25 -1.75 30.41
N GLU A 128 7.17 -0.82 31.37
CA GLU A 128 5.94 -0.10 31.66
C GLU A 128 5.51 0.70 30.43
N VAL A 129 4.20 0.80 30.20
CA VAL A 129 3.64 1.51 29.05
C VAL A 129 3.19 2.87 29.54
N ARG A 130 3.73 3.94 28.94
CA ARG A 130 3.32 5.32 29.26
C ARG A 130 1.89 5.58 28.77
N CYS A 131 1.28 6.66 29.24
CA CYS A 131 -0.04 7.05 28.77
C CYS A 131 0.00 7.36 27.26
N ALA A 132 -1.11 7.12 26.56
CA ALA A 132 -1.11 7.19 25.10
C ALA A 132 -0.71 8.58 24.53
N PRO A 133 -1.10 9.72 25.14
CA PRO A 133 -0.64 11.04 24.70
C PRO A 133 0.88 11.21 24.79
N ASP A 134 1.53 10.68 25.83
CA ASP A 134 2.99 10.79 25.98
C ASP A 134 3.72 9.94 24.94
N VAL A 135 3.23 8.72 24.68
CA VAL A 135 3.77 7.84 23.64
C VAL A 135 3.56 8.46 22.25
N GLU A 136 2.41 9.07 21.99
CA GLU A 136 2.13 9.81 20.75
C GLU A 136 3.11 10.97 20.57
N ALA A 137 3.29 11.80 21.60
CA ALA A 137 4.14 12.98 21.52
C ALA A 137 5.61 12.62 21.28
N ASP A 138 6.09 11.58 21.97
CA ASP A 138 7.45 11.05 21.80
C ASP A 138 7.67 10.45 20.40
N PHE A 139 6.71 9.64 19.92
CA PHE A 139 6.74 9.10 18.56
C PHE A 139 6.74 10.20 17.50
N ARG A 140 5.86 11.19 17.66
CA ARG A 140 5.74 12.35 16.78
C ARG A 140 7.02 13.18 16.74
N HIS A 141 7.64 13.41 17.90
CA HIS A 141 8.91 14.13 17.99
C HIS A 141 10.02 13.43 17.22
N LYS A 142 10.20 12.11 17.44
CA LYS A 142 11.21 11.29 16.72
C LYS A 142 10.96 11.28 15.21
N LEU A 143 9.70 11.24 14.78
CA LEU A 143 9.35 11.32 13.36
C LEU A 143 9.75 12.67 12.76
N GLY A 144 9.54 13.77 13.50
CA GLY A 144 9.97 15.10 13.10
C GLY A 144 11.47 15.24 12.91
N GLU A 145 12.27 14.63 13.79
CA GLU A 145 13.74 14.60 13.64
C GLU A 145 14.17 13.91 12.33
N ILE A 146 13.48 12.83 11.95
CA ILE A 146 13.74 12.14 10.69
C ILE A 146 13.38 13.03 9.50
N TYR A 147 12.21 13.67 9.52
CA TYR A 147 11.79 14.52 8.40
C TYR A 147 12.72 15.70 8.22
N ALA A 148 13.10 16.39 9.30
CA ALA A 148 13.99 17.54 9.24
C ALA A 148 15.39 17.21 8.68
N ARG A 149 15.87 15.96 8.82
CA ARG A 149 17.23 15.57 8.41
C ARG A 149 17.30 14.84 7.06
N TYR A 150 16.26 14.09 6.72
CA TYR A 150 16.29 13.13 5.59
C TYR A 150 15.25 13.42 4.51
N THR A 151 14.49 14.52 4.64
CA THR A 151 13.65 15.05 3.58
C THR A 151 14.22 16.39 3.17
N ALA A 152 14.61 16.54 1.90
CA ALA A 152 15.16 17.79 1.41
C ALA A 152 14.05 18.83 1.27
N ASP A 153 14.37 20.11 1.53
CA ASP A 153 13.45 21.23 1.43
C ASP A 153 12.73 21.24 0.07
N GLY A 154 11.46 20.82 0.07
CA GLY A 154 10.60 20.79 -1.12
C GLY A 154 10.76 19.62 -2.08
N ALA A 155 11.62 18.62 -1.79
CA ALA A 155 11.78 17.46 -2.67
C ALA A 155 11.00 16.23 -2.18
N SER A 156 10.31 15.55 -3.11
CA SER A 156 9.66 14.24 -2.89
C SER A 156 10.65 13.08 -2.72
N LEU A 157 11.96 13.37 -2.59
CA LEU A 157 13.02 12.36 -2.51
C LEU A 157 13.48 12.22 -1.07
N VAL A 158 13.28 11.04 -0.49
CA VAL A 158 13.79 10.68 0.83
C VAL A 158 15.08 9.87 0.63
N ASP A 159 16.13 10.23 1.35
CA ASP A 159 17.36 9.43 1.39
C ASP A 159 17.15 8.20 2.30
N TYR A 160 16.54 7.16 1.73
CA TYR A 160 16.26 5.92 2.46
C TYR A 160 17.55 5.18 2.88
N GLU A 161 18.64 5.31 2.12
CA GLU A 161 19.91 4.66 2.43
C GLU A 161 20.59 5.31 3.65
N GLY A 162 20.70 6.65 3.64
CA GLY A 162 21.19 7.41 4.79
C GLY A 162 20.30 7.23 6.02
N LEU A 163 18.98 7.23 5.82
CA LEU A 163 18.03 7.02 6.91
C LEU A 163 18.19 5.64 7.56
N ALA A 164 18.35 4.58 6.77
CA ALA A 164 18.50 3.20 7.26
C ALA A 164 19.66 3.03 8.24
N LEU A 165 20.74 3.79 8.06
CA LEU A 165 21.94 3.74 8.88
C LEU A 165 21.89 4.69 10.09
N SER A 166 20.90 5.57 10.14
CA SER A 166 20.84 6.65 11.13
C SER A 166 20.42 6.19 12.53
N GLU A 167 21.00 6.81 13.56
CA GLU A 167 20.57 6.62 14.94
C GLU A 167 19.13 7.11 15.18
N ALA A 168 18.69 8.14 14.45
CA ALA A 168 17.31 8.63 14.53
C ALA A 168 16.29 7.55 14.08
N PHE A 169 16.59 6.83 13.00
CA PHE A 169 15.74 5.73 12.54
C PHE A 169 15.76 4.54 13.50
N LYS A 170 16.93 4.18 14.04
CA LYS A 170 17.02 3.16 15.10
C LYS A 170 16.20 3.54 16.33
N ALA A 171 16.26 4.80 16.76
CA ALA A 171 15.50 5.30 17.90
C ALA A 171 13.99 5.30 17.64
N LEU A 172 13.54 5.73 16.45
CA LEU A 172 12.14 5.64 16.05
C LEU A 172 11.67 4.19 16.05
N THR A 173 12.35 3.30 15.33
CA THR A 173 11.96 1.89 15.22
C THR A 173 11.95 1.18 16.57
N ALA A 174 12.91 1.46 17.46
CA ALA A 174 12.89 0.95 18.83
C ALA A 174 11.67 1.46 19.62
N SER A 175 11.35 2.77 19.53
CA SER A 175 10.18 3.35 20.21
C SER A 175 8.85 2.77 19.73
N THR A 176 8.78 2.27 18.49
CA THR A 176 7.56 1.62 17.99
C THR A 176 7.18 0.34 18.74
N ALA A 177 8.11 -0.27 19.50
CA ALA A 177 7.78 -1.42 20.32
C ALA A 177 6.73 -1.08 21.41
N GLU A 178 6.83 0.09 22.05
CA GLU A 178 5.88 0.49 23.11
C GLU A 178 4.44 0.64 22.57
N LEU A 179 4.29 1.02 21.30
CA LEU A 179 2.99 1.11 20.63
C LEU A 179 2.19 -0.18 20.73
N GLN A 180 2.86 -1.35 20.75
CA GLN A 180 2.23 -2.68 20.84
C GLN A 180 1.25 -2.79 22.01
N ARG A 181 1.42 -2.02 23.08
CA ARG A 181 0.61 -2.12 24.30
C ARG A 181 -0.11 -0.83 24.67
N VAL A 182 0.02 0.23 23.86
CA VAL A 182 -0.57 1.54 24.14
C VAL A 182 -2.09 1.50 24.14
N ASN A 183 -2.73 2.20 25.08
CA ASN A 183 -4.19 2.29 25.16
C ASN A 183 -4.73 3.45 24.30
N LEU A 184 -5.08 3.16 23.04
CA LEU A 184 -5.64 4.15 22.12
C LEU A 184 -6.99 4.76 22.55
N GLY A 185 -7.64 4.20 23.58
CA GLY A 185 -8.85 4.77 24.17
C GLY A 185 -8.63 6.11 24.86
N GLU A 186 -7.40 6.41 25.28
CA GLU A 186 -7.02 7.65 25.96
C GLU A 186 -6.86 8.84 25.01
N LEU A 187 -6.70 8.58 23.70
CA LEU A 187 -6.48 9.64 22.73
C LEU A 187 -7.81 10.37 22.40
N THR A 188 -7.80 11.69 22.56
CA THR A 188 -8.88 12.56 22.08
C THR A 188 -8.96 12.54 20.56
N PHE A 189 -10.05 13.06 19.99
CA PHE A 189 -10.30 12.99 18.55
C PHE A 189 -9.13 13.54 17.70
N ASN A 190 -8.68 14.77 17.97
CA ASN A 190 -7.59 15.38 17.21
C ASN A 190 -6.26 14.64 17.40
N ILE A 191 -5.94 14.22 18.64
CA ILE A 191 -4.71 13.47 18.92
C ILE A 191 -4.74 12.14 18.17
N LYS A 192 -5.88 11.45 18.16
CA LYS A 192 -6.05 10.17 17.47
C LYS A 192 -5.86 10.31 15.96
N ILE A 193 -6.42 11.35 15.34
CA ILE A 193 -6.25 11.58 13.90
C ILE A 193 -4.80 11.90 13.56
N ALA A 194 -4.19 12.85 14.27
CA ALA A 194 -2.79 13.20 14.08
C ALA A 194 -1.88 11.97 14.26
N PHE A 195 -2.12 11.17 15.31
CA PHE A 195 -1.42 9.92 15.56
C PHE A 195 -1.54 8.95 14.39
N PHE A 196 -2.74 8.65 13.89
CA PHE A 196 -2.89 7.68 12.80
C PHE A 196 -2.34 8.18 11.46
N ILE A 197 -2.37 9.49 11.18
CA ILE A 197 -1.70 10.07 10.00
C ILE A 197 -0.18 9.89 10.12
N ASN A 198 0.40 10.28 11.27
CA ASN A 198 1.83 10.13 11.53
C ASN A 198 2.27 8.66 11.52
N LEU A 199 1.46 7.77 12.11
CA LEU A 199 1.69 6.33 12.14
C LEU A 199 1.72 5.74 10.73
N TYR A 200 0.77 6.11 9.86
CA TYR A 200 0.77 5.70 8.46
C TYR A 200 2.03 6.16 7.74
N ASN A 201 2.35 7.46 7.84
CA ASN A 201 3.49 8.04 7.13
C ASN A 201 4.82 7.44 7.60
N ALA A 202 4.98 7.21 8.92
CA ALA A 202 6.11 6.50 9.48
C ALA A 202 6.19 5.04 9.00
N LEU A 203 5.06 4.34 8.94
CA LEU A 203 4.99 2.95 8.50
C LEU A 203 5.38 2.79 7.02
N VAL A 204 4.99 3.73 6.16
CA VAL A 204 5.44 3.76 4.75
C VAL A 204 6.96 3.88 4.68
N ILE A 205 7.55 4.82 5.43
CA ILE A 205 9.01 5.05 5.43
C ILE A 205 9.74 3.83 6.01
N HIS A 206 9.28 3.30 7.13
CA HIS A 206 9.86 2.10 7.73
C HIS A 206 9.79 0.91 6.76
N GLY A 207 8.65 0.72 6.09
CA GLY A 207 8.48 -0.28 5.04
C GLY A 207 9.44 -0.07 3.87
N PHE A 208 9.59 1.15 3.36
CA PHE A 208 10.52 1.41 2.26
C PHE A 208 11.99 1.19 2.64
N VAL A 209 12.37 1.47 3.89
CA VAL A 209 13.73 1.21 4.37
C VAL A 209 13.99 -0.30 4.54
N VAL A 210 13.04 -1.06 5.09
CA VAL A 210 13.26 -2.47 5.46
C VAL A 210 12.93 -3.44 4.33
N ILE A 211 11.87 -3.16 3.57
CA ILE A 211 11.34 -4.02 2.50
C ILE A 211 11.78 -3.50 1.14
N GLY A 212 11.81 -2.18 0.96
CA GLY A 212 12.03 -1.51 -0.32
C GLY A 212 10.73 -0.94 -0.90
N PRO A 213 10.81 0.10 -1.76
CA PRO A 213 9.63 0.64 -2.43
C PRO A 213 9.08 -0.34 -3.48
N PRO A 214 7.74 -0.46 -3.61
CA PRO A 214 7.15 -1.33 -4.61
C PRO A 214 7.43 -0.82 -6.03
N THR A 215 7.78 -1.73 -6.94
CA THR A 215 8.17 -1.40 -8.33
C THR A 215 7.05 -1.62 -9.36
N ASN A 216 5.99 -2.34 -8.98
CA ASN A 216 4.84 -2.62 -9.85
C ASN A 216 3.52 -2.60 -9.07
N LEU A 217 2.40 -2.66 -9.80
CA LEU A 217 1.05 -2.56 -9.21
C LEU A 217 0.77 -3.67 -8.19
N HIS A 218 1.14 -4.92 -8.50
CA HIS A 218 0.91 -6.05 -7.59
C HIS A 218 1.70 -5.87 -6.28
N GLN A 219 3.01 -5.57 -6.38
CA GLN A 219 3.85 -5.26 -5.21
C GLN A 219 3.29 -4.08 -4.40
N ARG A 220 2.75 -3.06 -5.09
CA ARG A 220 2.12 -1.93 -4.40
C ARG A 220 0.89 -2.38 -3.63
N LEU A 221 -0.05 -3.08 -4.27
CA LEU A 221 -1.25 -3.58 -3.58
C LEU A 221 -0.88 -4.46 -2.39
N PHE A 222 0.09 -5.34 -2.55
CA PHE A 222 0.58 -6.21 -1.47
C PHE A 222 1.23 -5.41 -0.34
N PHE A 223 2.12 -4.48 -0.65
CA PHE A 223 2.81 -3.62 0.32
C PHE A 223 1.82 -2.88 1.22
N TYR A 224 0.81 -2.23 0.63
CA TYR A 224 -0.19 -1.47 1.38
C TYR A 224 -1.16 -2.36 2.18
N ALA A 225 -1.40 -3.59 1.73
CA ALA A 225 -2.24 -4.54 2.44
C ALA A 225 -1.54 -5.26 3.61
N HIS A 226 -0.20 -5.41 3.56
CA HIS A 226 0.51 -6.31 4.46
C HIS A 226 1.60 -5.65 5.31
N THR A 227 2.10 -4.47 4.95
CA THR A 227 3.03 -3.70 5.78
C THR A 227 2.27 -3.11 6.97
N SER A 228 2.64 -3.52 8.19
CA SER A 228 1.81 -3.30 9.38
C SER A 228 2.60 -2.87 10.61
N TYR A 229 1.89 -2.27 11.57
CA TYR A 229 2.33 -2.16 12.96
C TYR A 229 1.33 -2.82 13.91
N SER A 230 1.81 -3.32 15.04
CA SER A 230 0.98 -3.69 16.19
C SER A 230 0.82 -2.49 17.11
N VAL A 231 -0.42 -2.09 17.38
CA VAL A 231 -0.75 -0.97 18.25
C VAL A 231 -1.87 -1.37 19.20
N GLY A 232 -1.62 -1.27 20.51
CA GLY A 232 -2.60 -1.66 21.54
C GLY A 232 -3.09 -3.11 21.41
N GLY A 233 -2.21 -4.03 21.01
CA GLY A 233 -2.49 -5.45 20.81
C GLY A 233 -3.22 -5.79 19.51
N LEU A 234 -3.47 -4.81 18.64
CA LEU A 234 -4.15 -4.99 17.36
C LEU A 234 -3.21 -4.66 16.20
N VAL A 235 -3.34 -5.40 15.09
CA VAL A 235 -2.50 -5.21 13.91
C VAL A 235 -3.17 -4.26 12.93
N TYR A 236 -2.40 -3.27 12.46
CA TYR A 236 -2.84 -2.24 11.54
C TYR A 236 -1.91 -2.20 10.33
N SER A 237 -2.40 -2.66 9.17
CA SER A 237 -1.77 -2.40 7.88
C SER A 237 -1.95 -0.95 7.43
N LEU A 238 -1.23 -0.52 6.40
CA LEU A 238 -1.44 0.79 5.78
C LEU A 238 -2.90 0.95 5.29
N ASN A 239 -3.47 -0.07 4.64
CA ASN A 239 -4.87 -0.07 4.22
C ASN A 239 -5.84 -0.02 5.41
N ASP A 240 -5.52 -0.69 6.52
CA ASP A 240 -6.32 -0.67 7.74
C ASP A 240 -6.36 0.74 8.33
N ILE A 241 -5.22 1.43 8.39
CA ILE A 241 -5.14 2.80 8.90
C ILE A 241 -5.88 3.76 7.96
N GLU A 242 -5.63 3.70 6.65
CA GLU A 242 -6.25 4.63 5.70
C GLU A 242 -7.76 4.40 5.59
N HIS A 243 -8.17 3.18 5.25
CA HIS A 243 -9.56 2.89 4.89
C HIS A 243 -10.40 2.49 6.10
N GLY A 244 -9.82 1.72 7.01
CA GLY A 244 -10.48 1.24 8.22
C GLY A 244 -10.63 2.33 9.28
N ILE A 245 -9.56 3.09 9.53
CA ILE A 245 -9.53 4.08 10.62
C ILE A 245 -9.84 5.49 10.14
N LEU A 246 -9.00 6.08 9.30
CA LEU A 246 -9.06 7.50 8.94
C LEU A 246 -10.24 7.83 8.02
N ARG A 247 -10.63 6.91 7.14
CA ARG A 247 -11.83 7.05 6.31
C ARG A 247 -13.11 6.55 7.00
N GLY A 248 -13.06 6.12 8.26
CA GLY A 248 -14.26 5.64 8.97
C GLY A 248 -14.83 4.34 8.41
N ASN A 249 -13.96 3.34 8.22
CA ASN A 249 -14.28 2.02 7.66
C ASN A 249 -15.03 2.05 6.32
N GLN A 250 -14.66 3.01 5.46
CA GLN A 250 -15.23 3.12 4.12
C GLN A 250 -14.64 2.06 3.19
N LYS A 251 -15.46 1.65 2.23
CA LYS A 251 -15.06 0.73 1.17
C LYS A 251 -13.87 1.32 0.37
N PRO A 252 -12.78 0.57 0.18
CA PRO A 252 -11.76 0.91 -0.82
C PRO A 252 -12.39 0.97 -2.22
N PHE A 253 -11.88 1.84 -3.10
CA PHE A 253 -12.47 2.08 -4.44
C PHE A 253 -12.67 0.80 -5.26
N ALA A 254 -11.69 -0.12 -5.24
CA ALA A 254 -11.72 -1.37 -5.99
C ALA A 254 -12.23 -2.58 -5.20
N SER A 255 -12.66 -2.40 -3.94
CA SER A 255 -13.14 -3.50 -3.10
C SER A 255 -14.66 -3.55 -3.09
N PHE A 256 -15.25 -4.73 -2.90
CA PHE A 256 -16.68 -4.89 -2.56
C PHE A 256 -16.92 -4.90 -1.04
N ARG A 257 -15.83 -5.15 -0.29
CA ARG A 257 -15.65 -5.19 1.17
C ARG A 257 -15.59 -3.82 1.85
N ARG A 258 -16.19 -3.62 3.03
CA ARG A 258 -15.58 -2.69 4.01
C ARG A 258 -14.25 -3.28 4.49
N THR A 259 -13.33 -2.45 4.93
CA THR A 259 -12.00 -2.88 5.41
C THR A 259 -12.12 -3.78 6.64
N PHE A 260 -12.94 -3.36 7.61
CA PHE A 260 -13.23 -4.12 8.81
C PHE A 260 -14.66 -4.66 8.79
N ILE A 261 -14.80 -5.92 9.17
CA ILE A 261 -16.10 -6.58 9.36
C ILE A 261 -16.73 -6.18 10.70
N ASN A 262 -18.03 -6.43 10.85
CA ASN A 262 -18.71 -6.23 12.13
C ASN A 262 -18.06 -7.10 13.22
N GLY A 263 -17.81 -6.50 14.39
CA GLY A 263 -17.14 -7.17 15.51
C GLY A 263 -15.61 -7.06 15.50
N ASP A 264 -14.99 -6.51 14.45
CA ASP A 264 -13.55 -6.23 14.45
C ASP A 264 -13.22 -5.21 15.55
N HIS A 265 -12.35 -5.58 16.48
CA HIS A 265 -11.98 -4.75 17.62
C HIS A 265 -11.33 -3.42 17.23
N ARG A 266 -10.75 -3.33 16.02
CA ARG A 266 -10.12 -2.10 15.49
C ARG A 266 -11.15 -1.02 15.18
N LEU A 267 -12.42 -1.37 14.96
CA LEU A 267 -13.50 -0.42 14.71
C LEU A 267 -13.67 0.62 15.82
N ARG A 268 -13.31 0.29 17.07
CA ARG A 268 -13.37 1.23 18.20
C ARG A 268 -12.51 2.48 18.00
N ASN A 269 -11.52 2.40 17.11
CA ASN A 269 -10.59 3.48 16.81
C ASN A 269 -10.94 4.22 15.50
N ALA A 270 -11.91 3.72 14.72
CA ALA A 270 -12.31 4.33 13.47
C ALA A 270 -13.05 5.66 13.70
N VAL A 271 -12.84 6.63 12.81
CA VAL A 271 -13.62 7.87 12.90
C VAL A 271 -15.05 7.69 12.47
N VAL A 272 -15.94 8.43 13.11
CA VAL A 272 -17.36 8.47 12.73
C VAL A 272 -17.57 9.37 11.53
N VAL A 273 -16.94 10.55 11.54
CA VAL A 273 -16.94 11.50 10.42
C VAL A 273 -15.51 11.59 9.92
N TRP A 274 -15.30 11.26 8.65
CA TRP A 274 -13.98 11.34 8.03
C TRP A 274 -13.82 12.63 7.25
N ASP A 275 -12.59 13.13 7.25
CA ASP A 275 -12.21 14.34 6.54
C ASP A 275 -11.50 13.97 5.22
N PRO A 276 -12.03 14.36 4.05
CA PRO A 276 -11.39 14.08 2.76
C PRO A 276 -9.96 14.61 2.63
N ARG A 277 -9.59 15.65 3.39
CA ARG A 277 -8.27 16.27 3.33
C ARG A 277 -7.14 15.34 3.79
N ILE A 278 -7.45 14.26 4.51
CA ILE A 278 -6.47 13.22 4.87
C ILE A 278 -5.73 12.67 3.63
N HIS A 279 -6.35 12.67 2.45
CA HIS A 279 -5.69 12.18 1.23
C HIS A 279 -4.53 13.06 0.76
N PHE A 280 -4.49 14.33 1.19
CA PHE A 280 -3.37 15.25 1.02
C PHE A 280 -2.37 15.17 2.19
N ALA A 281 -2.62 14.33 3.18
CA ALA A 281 -1.74 14.11 4.33
C ALA A 281 -0.98 12.78 4.28
N LEU A 282 -1.54 11.77 3.60
CA LEU A 282 -0.98 10.44 3.53
C LEU A 282 0.03 10.29 2.38
N VAL A 283 1.24 9.84 2.72
CA VAL A 283 2.32 9.63 1.74
C VAL A 283 2.16 8.29 1.04
N ARG A 284 1.76 8.32 -0.23
CA ARG A 284 1.49 7.13 -1.05
C ARG A 284 2.62 6.75 -2.02
N GLY A 285 3.82 7.28 -1.80
CA GLY A 285 5.03 6.97 -2.58
C GLY A 285 5.00 7.37 -4.06
N ALA A 286 4.03 8.19 -4.50
CA ALA A 286 3.95 8.71 -5.86
C ALA A 286 4.74 10.02 -6.01
N ARG A 287 5.23 10.33 -7.22
CA ARG A 287 5.93 11.61 -7.53
C ARG A 287 5.09 12.86 -7.26
N SER A 288 3.77 12.71 -7.19
CA SER A 288 2.80 13.77 -6.88
C SER A 288 2.39 13.81 -5.39
N CYS A 289 3.11 13.08 -4.52
CA CYS A 289 2.79 13.09 -3.10
C CYS A 289 3.14 14.46 -2.47
N PRO A 290 2.35 14.89 -1.48
CA PRO A 290 2.65 16.07 -0.68
C PRO A 290 3.99 15.88 0.07
N PRO A 291 4.69 16.98 0.41
CA PRO A 291 5.89 16.89 1.23
C PRO A 291 5.62 16.18 2.56
N LEU A 292 6.61 15.42 3.03
CA LEU A 292 6.54 14.75 4.33
C LEU A 292 6.51 15.80 5.43
N GLN A 293 5.40 15.84 6.18
CA GLN A 293 5.25 16.71 7.34
C GLN A 293 4.66 15.95 8.52
N VAL A 294 5.00 16.43 9.72
CA VAL A 294 4.46 15.90 10.97
C VAL A 294 3.17 16.63 11.32
N TYR A 295 2.13 15.87 11.66
CA TYR A 295 0.83 16.43 12.03
C TYR A 295 0.74 16.58 13.54
N HIS A 296 0.41 17.78 14.01
CA HIS A 296 0.25 18.10 15.43
C HIS A 296 -1.24 18.18 15.78
N PRO A 297 -1.68 17.63 16.93
CA PRO A 297 -3.09 17.67 17.33
C PRO A 297 -3.66 19.10 17.45
N GLU A 298 -2.85 20.06 17.88
CA GLU A 298 -3.25 21.44 18.15
C GLU A 298 -3.41 22.28 16.87
N SER A 299 -2.77 21.86 15.77
CA SER A 299 -2.78 22.57 14.48
C SER A 299 -3.20 21.67 13.31
N LEU A 300 -3.96 20.61 13.62
CA LEU A 300 -4.34 19.58 12.66
C LEU A 300 -5.17 20.17 11.50
N GLU A 301 -6.11 21.05 11.83
CA GLU A 301 -6.99 21.71 10.86
C GLU A 301 -6.20 22.60 9.89
N GLU A 302 -5.30 23.43 10.42
CA GLU A 302 -4.44 24.31 9.64
C GLU A 302 -3.50 23.48 8.74
N SER A 303 -2.91 22.41 9.29
CA SER A 303 -1.98 21.53 8.57
C SER A 303 -2.67 20.80 7.40
N LEU A 304 -3.88 20.28 7.62
CA LEU A 304 -4.68 19.63 6.57
C LEU A 304 -5.09 20.63 5.48
N ASN A 305 -5.49 21.84 5.86
CA ASN A 305 -5.81 22.92 4.92
C ASN A 305 -4.59 23.34 4.10
N ALA A 306 -3.44 23.49 4.73
CA ALA A 306 -2.19 23.85 4.07
C ALA A 306 -1.78 22.80 3.04
N ALA A 307 -1.76 21.52 3.43
CA ALA A 307 -1.42 20.41 2.52
C ALA A 307 -2.38 20.33 1.32
N THR A 308 -3.67 20.54 1.56
CA THR A 308 -4.71 20.56 0.50
C THR A 308 -4.46 21.70 -0.48
N ARG A 309 -4.23 22.92 0.04
CA ARG A 309 -4.00 24.11 -0.78
C ARG A 309 -2.74 23.98 -1.61
N GLU A 310 -1.66 23.50 -1.00
CA GLU A 310 -0.39 23.27 -1.67
C GLU A 310 -0.55 22.29 -2.84
N PHE A 311 -1.17 21.14 -2.61
CA PHE A 311 -1.44 20.16 -3.66
C PHE A 311 -2.26 20.77 -4.80
N CYS A 312 -3.37 21.45 -4.49
CA CYS A 312 -4.24 22.06 -5.51
C CYS A 312 -3.49 23.12 -6.32
N SER A 313 -2.70 23.97 -5.67
CA SER A 313 -1.92 25.01 -6.35
C SER A 313 -0.88 24.47 -7.34
N ARG A 314 -0.37 23.26 -7.11
CA ARG A 314 0.65 22.61 -7.95
C ARG A 314 0.05 21.78 -9.09
N HIS A 315 -1.16 21.25 -8.92
CA HIS A 315 -1.70 20.21 -9.80
C HIS A 315 -3.07 20.52 -10.43
N VAL A 316 -3.74 21.60 -10.00
CA VAL A 316 -5.07 21.96 -10.50
C VAL A 316 -5.00 23.31 -11.19
N ASP A 317 -5.32 23.33 -12.48
CA ASP A 317 -5.53 24.56 -13.25
C ASP A 317 -7.04 24.80 -13.40
N VAL A 318 -7.53 25.87 -12.80
CA VAL A 318 -8.94 26.26 -12.91
C VAL A 318 -9.06 27.23 -14.07
N ARG A 319 -9.53 26.74 -15.21
CA ARG A 319 -9.85 27.63 -16.34
C ARG A 319 -11.02 28.53 -15.95
N PRO A 320 -10.88 29.85 -16.07
CA PRO A 320 -12.02 30.74 -15.88
C PRO A 320 -13.07 30.42 -16.96
N PRO A 321 -14.38 30.58 -16.64
CA PRO A 321 -15.43 30.41 -17.63
C PRO A 321 -15.18 31.37 -18.80
N ALA A 322 -15.43 30.88 -20.03
CA ALA A 322 -15.29 31.71 -21.23
C ALA A 322 -16.12 32.99 -21.08
N PRO A 323 -15.59 34.17 -21.45
CA PRO A 323 -16.36 35.39 -21.38
C PRO A 323 -17.62 35.22 -22.23
N MET A 324 -18.78 35.34 -21.61
CA MET A 324 -20.06 35.42 -22.31
C MET A 324 -19.95 36.58 -23.30
N GLY A 325 -19.85 36.24 -24.59
CA GLY A 325 -19.64 37.22 -25.64
C GLY A 325 -20.71 38.30 -25.57
N ALA A 326 -20.26 39.56 -25.47
CA ALA A 326 -21.09 40.73 -25.72
C ALA A 326 -21.45 40.76 -27.21
N GLY A 327 -22.45 39.97 -27.60
CA GLY A 327 -22.98 39.90 -28.95
C GLY A 327 -23.96 41.05 -29.22
N ALA A 328 -23.39 42.17 -29.67
CA ALA A 328 -23.94 43.10 -30.66
C ALA A 328 -25.41 43.54 -30.52
N VAL A 329 -25.62 44.65 -29.79
CA VAL A 329 -26.68 45.61 -30.14
C VAL A 329 -26.00 46.75 -30.90
N ALA A 330 -26.57 47.08 -32.07
CA ALA A 330 -26.33 48.26 -32.92
C ALA A 330 -25.30 48.14 -34.06
N ALA A 331 -25.84 47.92 -35.27
CA ALA A 331 -25.60 48.65 -36.54
C ALA A 331 -26.16 47.78 -37.68
N GLY A 332 -26.99 48.22 -38.62
CA GLY A 332 -27.54 49.51 -38.97
C GLY A 332 -28.46 49.28 -40.19
N LEU A 333 -29.48 50.12 -40.31
CA LEU A 333 -30.33 50.24 -41.49
C LEU A 333 -29.49 50.59 -42.74
N GLY A 334 -29.81 49.99 -43.89
CA GLY A 334 -29.51 50.61 -45.19
C GLY A 334 -29.24 49.68 -46.37
N ALA A 335 -30.16 49.70 -47.34
CA ALA A 335 -30.03 49.39 -48.78
C ALA A 335 -29.65 47.92 -49.17
N GLY A 336 -30.25 47.26 -50.17
CA GLY A 336 -31.24 47.64 -51.17
C GLY A 336 -31.37 46.52 -52.22
N ALA A 337 -32.61 46.29 -52.66
CA ALA A 337 -33.04 45.98 -54.04
C ALA A 337 -32.60 44.71 -54.81
N GLY A 338 -33.62 44.06 -55.41
CA GLY A 338 -33.55 43.07 -56.50
C GLY A 338 -34.23 41.76 -56.08
N GLY A 339 -35.38 41.29 -56.60
CA GLY A 339 -36.09 41.57 -57.83
C GLY A 339 -36.36 40.25 -58.57
N ALA A 340 -37.64 39.93 -58.80
CA ALA A 340 -38.19 38.86 -59.67
C ALA A 340 -38.04 37.38 -59.19
N SER A 341 -38.98 36.45 -59.38
CA SER A 341 -40.30 36.42 -60.03
C SER A 341 -41.04 35.11 -59.70
N ARG A 342 -42.36 35.22 -59.66
CA ARG A 342 -43.50 34.26 -59.52
C ARG A 342 -43.53 33.10 -60.56
N PRO A 343 -44.46 32.10 -60.51
CA PRO A 343 -45.94 32.22 -60.43
C PRO A 343 -46.57 32.24 -59.04
#